data_AF-A0A928VG49-F1
#
_entry.id   AF-A0A928VG49-F1
#
_cell.length_a   1.000
_cell.length_b   1.000
_cell.length_c   1.000
_cell.angle_alpha   90.00
_cell.angle_beta   90.00
_cell.angle_gamma   90.00
#
_symmetry.space_group_name_H-M   'P 1'
#
loop_
_entity.id
_entity.type
_entity.pdbx_description
1 polymer ?
#
loop_
_entity_poly.entity_id
_entity_poly.type
_entity_poly.pdbx_seq_one_letter_code
_entity_poly.pdbx_strand_id
1 'polypeptide(L)'
;MALVDVEDVGTTVRQKLPPHRRLQVWEATGGRCVLCDQKIDGARERWIAEHIRALELGGVDDLVNMGPAHEACALEKTKDDHHRAGKAKRQKLRHIGAEASKRPMPCGKASPWKRKLSGEIVAR
;
A
#
# COMPACT_ATOMS: atom_id res chain seq x y z
N MET A 1 -23.40 -16.38 15.21
CA MET A 1 -22.37 -15.87 14.27
C MET A 1 -21.08 -15.74 15.05
N ALA A 2 -20.12 -16.62 14.82
CA ALA A 2 -18.81 -16.51 15.46
C ALA A 2 -18.13 -15.22 14.97
N LEU A 3 -17.63 -14.42 15.90
CA LEU A 3 -16.73 -13.33 15.58
C LEU A 3 -15.44 -13.99 15.08
N VAL A 4 -15.21 -13.94 13.78
CA VAL A 4 -13.94 -14.39 13.21
C VAL A 4 -12.94 -13.29 13.53
N ASP A 5 -11.95 -13.61 14.36
CA ASP A 5 -10.83 -12.71 14.62
C ASP A 5 -10.05 -12.55 13.31
N VAL A 6 -10.24 -11.41 12.64
CA VAL A 6 -9.48 -11.07 11.44
C VAL A 6 -8.16 -10.47 11.92
N GLU A 7 -7.09 -11.23 11.81
CA GLU A 7 -5.75 -10.72 12.07
C GLU A 7 -5.38 -9.63 11.05
N ASP A 8 -5.12 -8.44 11.57
CA ASP A 8 -4.72 -7.29 10.78
C ASP A 8 -3.22 -7.36 10.49
N VAL A 9 -2.88 -7.66 9.24
CA VAL A 9 -1.49 -7.74 8.78
C VAL A 9 -0.96 -6.33 8.52
N GLY A 10 -0.01 -5.89 9.35
CA GLY A 10 0.68 -4.61 9.20
C GLY A 10 1.58 -4.55 7.96
N THR A 11 2.08 -3.35 7.65
CA THR A 11 3.09 -3.17 6.60
C THR A 11 4.42 -3.77 7.05
N THR A 12 4.95 -4.73 6.28
CA THR A 12 6.29 -5.29 6.51
C THR A 12 7.37 -4.28 6.16
N VAL A 13 8.40 -4.17 6.99
CA VAL A 13 9.56 -3.31 6.73
C VAL A 13 10.39 -3.90 5.59
N ARG A 14 10.67 -3.08 4.57
CA ARG A 14 11.52 -3.48 3.44
C ARG A 14 12.99 -3.57 3.87
N GLN A 15 13.62 -4.69 3.59
CA GLN A 15 15.04 -4.91 3.76
C GLN A 15 15.81 -4.63 2.47
N LYS A 16 17.11 -4.36 2.60
CA LYS A 16 17.99 -4.21 1.46
C LYS A 16 18.18 -5.57 0.79
N LEU A 17 17.92 -5.65 -0.51
CA LEU A 17 18.15 -6.87 -1.28
C LEU A 17 19.62 -6.95 -1.74
N PRO A 18 20.45 -7.86 -1.17
CA PRO A 18 21.84 -8.00 -1.58
C PRO A 18 21.96 -8.63 -2.98
N PRO A 19 23.10 -8.48 -3.68
CA PRO A 19 23.28 -8.99 -5.04
C PRO A 19 23.00 -10.49 -5.21
N HIS A 20 23.42 -11.33 -4.26
CA HIS A 20 23.18 -12.77 -4.31
C HIS A 20 21.68 -13.12 -4.24
N ARG A 21 20.89 -12.37 -3.45
CA ARG A 21 19.43 -12.54 -3.39
C ARG A 21 18.78 -12.08 -4.69
N ARG A 22 19.28 -11.02 -5.33
CA ARG A 22 18.80 -10.61 -6.67
C ARG A 22 19.00 -11.70 -7.71
N LEU A 23 20.12 -12.43 -7.65
CA LEU A 23 20.34 -13.57 -8.55
C LEU A 23 19.32 -14.68 -8.28
N GLN A 24 19.07 -15.02 -7.01
CA GLN A 24 18.05 -16.02 -6.65
C GLN A 24 16.65 -15.64 -7.15
N VAL A 25 16.26 -14.36 -7.05
CA VAL A 25 14.99 -13.85 -7.62
C VAL A 25 14.93 -14.09 -9.12
N TRP A 26 16.02 -13.82 -9.84
CA TRP A 26 16.10 -14.02 -11.29
C TRP A 26 16.01 -15.50 -11.68
N GLU A 27 16.78 -16.35 -11.00
CA GLU A 27 16.84 -17.79 -11.25
C GLU A 27 15.51 -18.49 -10.95
N ALA A 28 14.79 -18.04 -9.92
CA ALA A 28 13.48 -18.60 -9.54
C ALA A 28 12.44 -18.56 -10.66
N THR A 29 12.49 -17.56 -11.55
CA THR A 29 11.54 -17.42 -12.67
C THR A 29 12.20 -17.64 -14.03
N GLY A 30 13.50 -17.97 -14.06
CA GLY A 30 14.27 -18.12 -15.29
C GLY A 30 14.35 -16.82 -16.11
N GLY A 31 14.36 -15.66 -15.45
CA GLY A 31 14.39 -14.36 -16.12
C GLY A 31 13.08 -13.95 -16.81
N ARG A 32 11.95 -14.49 -16.36
CA ARG A 32 10.61 -14.04 -16.82
C ARG A 32 10.04 -13.02 -15.88
N CYS A 33 9.45 -11.96 -16.45
CA CYS A 33 8.77 -10.91 -15.74
C CYS A 33 7.56 -11.49 -14.98
N VAL A 34 7.49 -11.32 -13.67
CA VAL A 34 6.35 -11.84 -12.86
C VAL A 34 5.03 -11.09 -13.06
N LEU A 35 5.04 -10.02 -13.86
CA LEU A 35 3.85 -9.18 -14.09
C LEU A 35 3.24 -9.39 -15.48
N CYS A 36 4.04 -9.74 -16.48
CA CYS A 36 3.59 -9.93 -17.86
C CYS A 36 4.02 -11.26 -18.47
N ASP A 37 4.73 -12.11 -17.72
CA ASP A 37 5.22 -13.44 -18.10
C ASP A 37 6.17 -13.51 -19.32
N GLN A 38 6.53 -12.34 -19.87
CA GLN A 38 7.50 -12.22 -20.96
C GLN A 38 8.94 -12.37 -20.43
N LYS A 39 9.81 -12.89 -21.29
CA LYS A 39 11.23 -13.06 -20.98
C LYS A 39 11.91 -11.69 -21.01
N ILE A 40 12.68 -11.40 -19.96
CA ILE A 40 13.47 -10.18 -19.83
C ILE A 40 14.85 -10.44 -20.44
N ASP A 41 15.31 -9.55 -21.31
CA ASP A 41 16.73 -9.54 -21.71
C ASP A 41 17.55 -8.80 -20.65
N GLY A 42 18.08 -9.54 -19.67
CA GLY A 42 18.81 -8.97 -18.54
C GLY A 42 20.08 -8.18 -18.91
N ALA A 43 20.58 -8.28 -20.14
CA ALA A 43 21.74 -7.53 -20.62
C ALA A 43 21.36 -6.21 -21.31
N ARG A 44 20.14 -6.11 -21.85
CA ARG A 44 19.67 -4.95 -22.64
C ARG A 44 18.54 -4.18 -21.97
N GLU A 45 17.70 -4.87 -21.22
CA GLU A 45 16.51 -4.33 -20.59
C GLU A 45 16.74 -4.09 -19.09
N ARG A 46 16.19 -2.97 -18.61
CA ARG A 46 16.22 -2.64 -17.19
C ARG A 46 15.13 -3.42 -16.46
N TRP A 47 15.53 -4.08 -15.38
CA TRP A 47 14.64 -4.84 -14.53
C TRP A 47 14.93 -4.62 -13.05
N ILE A 48 13.87 -4.72 -12.26
CA ILE A 48 13.93 -4.60 -10.80
C ILE A 48 13.40 -5.88 -10.15
N ALA A 49 13.83 -6.15 -8.91
CA ALA A 49 13.19 -7.16 -8.09
C ALA A 49 11.94 -6.53 -7.48
N GLU A 50 10.79 -7.02 -7.91
CA GLU A 50 9.47 -6.53 -7.56
C GLU A 50 8.75 -7.52 -6.65
N HIS A 51 7.97 -7.01 -5.69
CA HIS A 51 7.16 -7.85 -4.82
C HIS A 51 5.86 -8.23 -5.52
N ILE A 52 5.56 -9.52 -5.68
CA ILE A 52 4.34 -10.01 -6.35
C ILE A 52 3.09 -9.43 -5.66
N ARG A 53 3.03 -9.54 -4.33
CA ARG A 53 2.11 -8.78 -3.48
C ARG A 53 2.85 -7.62 -2.83
N ALA A 54 2.35 -6.40 -3.01
CA ALA A 54 2.97 -5.22 -2.42
C ALA A 54 3.02 -5.26 -0.89
N LEU A 55 4.12 -4.76 -0.31
CA LEU A 55 4.32 -4.66 1.14
C LEU A 55 3.23 -3.78 1.80
N GLU A 56 2.79 -2.71 1.13
CA GLU A 56 1.71 -1.83 1.63
C GLU A 56 0.33 -2.52 1.66
N LEU A 57 0.19 -3.68 1.01
CA LEU A 57 -1.02 -4.49 0.94
C LEU A 57 -0.86 -5.83 1.68
N GLY A 58 0.05 -5.88 2.67
CA GLY A 58 0.33 -7.07 3.47
C GLY A 58 1.11 -8.16 2.73
N GLY A 59 1.91 -7.77 1.73
CA GLY A 59 2.92 -8.63 1.13
C GLY A 59 4.05 -8.91 2.11
N VAL A 60 4.74 -10.04 1.93
CA VAL A 60 5.92 -10.39 2.74
C VAL A 60 7.19 -9.95 2.02
N ASP A 61 8.19 -9.52 2.79
CA ASP A 61 9.52 -9.16 2.26
C ASP A 61 10.43 -10.39 2.17
N ASP A 62 9.99 -11.41 1.45
CA ASP A 62 10.71 -12.67 1.26
C ASP A 62 10.78 -13.03 -0.22
N LEU A 63 11.78 -13.82 -0.60
CA LEU A 63 12.05 -14.27 -1.97
C LEU A 63 10.84 -14.97 -2.61
N VAL A 64 10.04 -15.67 -1.82
CA VAL A 64 8.80 -16.32 -2.28
C VAL A 64 7.78 -15.33 -2.83
N ASN A 65 7.87 -14.06 -2.43
CA ASN A 65 7.01 -12.98 -2.88
C ASN A 65 7.78 -12.00 -3.79
N MET A 66 8.95 -12.37 -4.31
CA MET A 66 9.74 -11.51 -5.19
C MET A 66 9.98 -12.16 -6.55
N GLY A 67 10.00 -11.34 -7.58
CA GLY A 67 10.31 -11.74 -8.95
C GLY A 67 10.99 -10.64 -9.73
N PRO A 68 11.72 -10.96 -10.82
CA PRO A 68 12.21 -9.92 -11.70
C PRO A 68 11.01 -9.34 -12.47
N ALA A 69 10.99 -8.03 -12.66
CA ALA A 69 9.98 -7.34 -13.45
C ALA A 69 10.63 -6.28 -14.33
N HIS A 70 10.10 -6.08 -15.53
CA HIS A 70 10.47 -4.91 -16.34
C HIS A 70 10.19 -3.63 -15.55
N GLU A 71 11.05 -2.62 -15.70
CA GLU A 71 10.88 -1.33 -15.04
C GLU A 71 9.52 -0.69 -15.32
N ALA A 72 9.04 -0.76 -16.59
CA ALA A 72 7.74 -0.24 -16.98
C ALA A 72 6.56 -1.00 -16.35
N CYS A 73 6.64 -2.34 -16.28
CA CYS A 73 5.60 -3.15 -15.64
C CYS A 73 5.52 -2.87 -14.14
N ALA A 74 6.68 -2.76 -13.49
CA ALA A 74 6.73 -2.46 -12.06
C ALA A 74 6.20 -1.05 -11.75
N LEU A 75 6.46 -0.06 -12.61
CA LEU A 75 5.92 1.30 -12.46
C LEU A 75 4.39 1.29 -12.48
N GLU A 76 3.79 0.56 -13.42
CA GLU A 76 2.33 0.49 -13.53
C GLU A 76 1.71 -0.21 -12.33
N LYS A 77 2.30 -1.34 -11.91
CA LYS A 77 1.90 -2.03 -10.69
C LYS A 77 2.02 -1.12 -9.45
N THR A 78 3.11 -0.38 -9.32
CA THR A 78 3.33 0.54 -8.18
C THR A 78 2.21 1.56 -8.07
N LYS A 79 1.71 2.10 -9.19
CA LYS A 79 0.57 3.03 -9.19
C LYS A 79 -0.71 2.38 -8.69
N ASP A 80 -1.05 1.19 -9.19
CA ASP A 80 -2.25 0.46 -8.74
C ASP A 80 -2.15 0.07 -7.26
N ASP A 81 -1.00 -0.42 -6.83
CA ASP A 81 -0.75 -0.83 -5.44
C ASP A 81 -0.92 0.33 -4.47
N HIS A 82 -0.35 1.50 -4.77
CA HIS A 82 -0.54 2.69 -3.94
C HIS A 82 -2.01 3.15 -3.91
N HIS A 83 -2.71 3.09 -5.05
CA HIS A 83 -4.13 3.43 -5.11
C HIS A 83 -4.96 2.49 -4.21
N ARG A 84 -4.72 1.18 -4.31
CA ARG A 84 -5.38 0.14 -3.50
C ARG A 84 -5.02 0.27 -2.02
N ALA A 85 -3.75 0.51 -1.69
CA ALA A 85 -3.29 0.71 -0.32
C ALA A 85 -3.96 1.94 0.31
N GLY A 86 -4.09 3.04 -0.43
CA GLY A 86 -4.84 4.21 0.01
C GLY A 86 -6.31 3.90 0.30
N LYS A 87 -6.96 3.06 -0.52
CA LYS A 87 -8.34 2.60 -0.27
C LYS A 87 -8.42 1.72 0.97
N ALA A 88 -7.52 0.77 1.14
CA ALA A 88 -7.47 -0.13 2.30
C ALA A 88 -7.28 0.67 3.60
N LYS A 89 -6.36 1.63 3.64
CA LYS A 89 -6.14 2.53 4.78
C LYS A 89 -7.42 3.31 5.13
N ARG A 90 -8.14 3.85 4.14
CA ARG A 90 -9.43 4.53 4.37
C ARG A 90 -10.51 3.61 4.93
N GLN A 91 -10.60 2.37 4.43
CA GLN A 91 -11.53 1.37 4.95
C GLN A 91 -11.21 1.00 6.40
N LYS A 92 -9.93 0.82 6.72
CA LYS A 92 -9.48 0.56 8.09
C LYS A 92 -9.79 1.71 9.04
N LEU A 93 -9.53 2.96 8.63
CA LEU A 93 -9.88 4.15 9.41
C LEU A 93 -11.39 4.21 9.73
N ARG A 94 -12.23 3.85 8.76
CA ARG A 94 -13.69 3.74 8.97
C ARG A 94 -14.06 2.64 9.95
N HIS A 95 -13.48 1.47 9.77
CA HIS A 95 -13.76 0.30 10.59
C HIS A 95 -13.42 0.54 12.06
N ILE A 96 -12.28 1.18 12.35
CA ILE A 96 -11.85 1.49 13.71
C ILE A 96 -12.46 2.79 14.28
N GLY A 97 -13.34 3.46 13.52
CA GLY A 97 -13.97 4.72 13.95
C GLY A 97 -13.03 5.93 14.03
N ALA A 98 -11.85 5.85 13.43
CA ALA A 98 -10.85 6.94 13.41
C ALA A 98 -11.03 7.92 12.23
N GLU A 99 -12.05 7.75 11.39
CA GLU A 99 -12.35 8.70 10.32
C GLU A 99 -12.90 10.02 10.91
N ALA A 100 -12.17 11.11 10.72
CA ALA A 100 -12.66 12.44 11.05
C ALA A 100 -13.69 12.91 10.00
N SER A 101 -14.80 13.50 10.47
CA SER A 101 -15.79 14.07 9.55
C SER A 101 -15.21 15.25 8.77
N LYS A 102 -15.27 15.17 7.45
CA LYS A 102 -14.93 16.29 6.54
C LYS A 102 -15.95 17.43 6.59
N ARG A 103 -17.15 17.14 7.10
CA ARG A 103 -18.26 18.09 7.25
C ARG A 103 -18.74 18.02 8.71
N PRO A 104 -17.97 18.61 9.65
CA PRO A 104 -18.38 18.61 11.04
C PRO A 104 -19.71 19.35 11.18
N MET A 105 -20.54 18.92 12.14
CA MET A 105 -21.80 19.60 12.46
C MET A 105 -21.56 21.12 12.65
N PRO A 106 -22.37 21.99 12.03
CA PRO A 106 -22.22 23.44 12.21
C PRO A 106 -22.21 23.81 13.69
N CYS A 107 -21.24 24.63 14.11
CA CYS A 107 -21.05 25.03 15.51
C CYS A 107 -20.76 23.88 16.51
N GLY A 108 -20.49 22.65 16.03
CA GLY A 108 -20.06 21.53 16.87
C GLY A 108 -18.61 21.64 17.34
N LYS A 109 -18.15 20.68 18.17
CA LYS A 109 -16.77 20.69 18.72
C LYS A 109 -15.67 20.70 17.64
N ALA A 110 -15.90 19.99 16.53
CA ALA A 110 -14.97 19.90 15.41
C ALA A 110 -15.15 21.02 14.35
N SER A 111 -16.10 21.95 14.56
CA SER A 111 -16.31 23.08 13.66
C SER A 111 -15.34 24.23 13.98
N PRO A 112 -14.81 24.94 12.97
CA PRO A 112 -14.03 26.18 13.17
C PRO A 112 -14.84 27.29 13.85
N TRP A 113 -16.16 27.20 13.82
CA TRP A 113 -17.08 28.18 14.36
C TRP A 113 -17.68 27.68 15.67
N LYS A 114 -17.85 28.56 16.65
CA LYS A 114 -18.60 28.28 17.88
C LYS A 114 -19.73 29.28 18.04
N ARG A 115 -20.87 28.82 18.56
CA ARG A 115 -21.99 29.68 18.94
C ARG A 115 -21.90 29.99 20.44
N LYS A 116 -21.82 31.27 20.80
CA LYS A 116 -21.85 31.72 22.20
C LYS A 116 -23.26 31.55 22.79
N LEU A 117 -23.38 31.62 24.11
CA LEU A 117 -24.68 31.65 24.80
C LEU A 117 -25.57 32.82 24.34
N SER A 118 -24.95 33.95 23.93
CA SER A 118 -25.64 35.09 23.33
C SER A 118 -26.22 34.82 21.94
N GLY A 119 -25.91 33.68 21.32
CA GLY A 119 -26.32 33.32 19.97
C GLY A 119 -25.34 33.76 18.87
N GLU A 120 -24.34 34.58 19.19
CA GLU A 120 -23.30 35.06 18.26
C GLU A 120 -22.40 33.90 17.78
N ILE A 121 -22.11 33.85 16.47
CA ILE A 121 -21.18 32.90 15.87
C ILE A 121 -19.81 33.56 15.74
N VAL A 122 -18.80 32.96 16.36
CA VAL A 122 -17.42 33.46 16.31
C VAL A 122 -16.46 32.35 15.87
N ALA A 123 -15.31 32.74 15.33
CA ALA A 123 -14.19 31.82 15.19
C ALA A 123 -13.84 31.23 16.57
N ARG A 124 -13.61 29.93 16.60
CA ARG A 124 -13.37 29.19 17.84
C ARG A 124 -12.07 29.60 18.49
#